data_AF-A0A2K2VGE9-F1
#
_entry.id   AF-A0A2K2VGE9-F1
#
_cell.length_a   1.000
_cell.length_b   1.000
_cell.length_c   1.000
_cell.angle_alpha   90.00
_cell.angle_beta   90.00
_cell.angle_gamma   90.00
#
_symmetry.space_group_name_H-M   'P 1'
#
loop_
_entity.id
_entity.type
_entity.pdbx_description
1 polymer ?
#
loop_
_entity_poly.entity_id
_entity_poly.type
_entity_poly.pdbx_seq_one_letter_code
_entity_poly.pdbx_strand_id
1 'polypeptide(L)'
;MDGKRLSDLGEVEAIRRILRTLEPVMVEDPCLPIDDDVQAIDGCRIAVKIDGYSERASRYPWEDPSDWGWRAITGPISDLSAKGYRAVGIVYSLGIPKEESFNKVKKI
;
A
#
# COMPACT_ATOMS: atom_id res chain seq x y z
N MET A 1 16.56 -21.25 14.16
CA MET A 1 16.90 -19.89 13.70
C MET A 1 16.40 -18.95 14.77
N ASP A 2 17.30 -18.21 15.41
CA ASP A 2 16.97 -17.24 16.46
C ASP A 2 16.43 -15.95 15.83
N GLY A 3 15.31 -16.11 15.12
CA GLY A 3 14.73 -15.05 14.30
C GLY A 3 13.98 -14.07 15.18
N LYS A 4 14.50 -12.84 15.31
CA LYS A 4 13.75 -11.71 15.86
C LYS A 4 12.37 -11.65 15.19
N ARG A 5 11.32 -11.46 15.98
CA ARG A 5 9.96 -11.29 15.44
C ARG A 5 9.88 -9.93 14.74
N LEU A 6 8.93 -9.77 13.81
CA LEU A 6 8.68 -8.46 13.18
C LEU A 6 8.35 -7.37 14.21
N SER A 7 7.67 -7.75 15.30
CA SER A 7 7.41 -6.87 16.44
C SER A 7 8.67 -6.31 17.10
N ASP A 8 9.76 -7.08 17.08
CA ASP A 8 11.04 -6.69 17.70
C ASP A 8 11.90 -5.87 16.72
N LEU A 9 11.59 -5.97 15.43
CA LEU A 9 12.32 -5.33 14.35
C LEU A 9 11.77 -3.94 14.02
N GLY A 10 10.45 -3.82 13.98
CA GLY A 10 9.74 -2.64 13.48
C GLY A 10 9.66 -2.59 11.95
N GLU A 11 8.71 -1.78 11.46
CA GLU A 11 8.37 -1.67 10.03
C GLU A 11 9.53 -1.16 9.18
N VAL A 12 10.15 -0.05 9.57
CA VAL A 12 11.23 0.62 8.81
C VAL A 12 12.41 -0.33 8.56
N GLU A 13 12.84 -1.05 9.59
CA GLU A 13 13.96 -1.99 9.46
C GLU A 13 13.54 -3.26 8.70
N ALA A 14 12.28 -3.70 8.82
CA ALA A 14 11.76 -4.78 7.99
C ALA A 14 11.80 -4.42 6.50
N ILE A 15 11.31 -3.23 6.13
CA ILE A 15 11.34 -2.72 4.76
C ILE A 15 12.78 -2.63 4.25
N ARG A 16 13.69 -2.04 5.03
CA ARG A 16 15.12 -1.94 4.65
C ARG A 16 15.73 -3.31 4.33
N ARG A 17 15.41 -4.34 5.11
CA ARG A 17 15.91 -5.71 4.87
C ARG A 17 15.30 -6.35 3.63
N ILE A 18 14.02 -6.12 3.38
CA ILE A 18 13.35 -6.56 2.16
C ILE A 18 14.01 -5.90 0.94
N LEU A 19 14.21 -4.58 0.97
CA LEU A 19 14.85 -3.85 -0.13
C LEU A 19 16.27 -4.37 -0.43
N ARG A 20 17.08 -4.61 0.60
CA ARG A 20 18.42 -5.24 0.42
C ARG A 20 18.36 -6.62 -0.21
N THR A 21 17.31 -7.40 0.08
CA THR A 21 17.13 -8.73 -0.51
C THR A 21 16.73 -8.64 -1.98
N LEU A 22 16.01 -7.58 -2.35
CA LEU A 22 15.51 -7.33 -3.69
C LEU A 22 16.47 -6.53 -4.58
N GLU A 23 17.53 -5.94 -4.02
CA GLU A 23 18.54 -5.15 -4.75
C GLU A 23 19.02 -5.82 -6.06
N PRO A 24 19.29 -7.15 -6.13
CA PRO A 24 19.77 -7.78 -7.37
C PRO A 24 18.74 -7.80 -8.52
N VAL A 25 17.47 -7.53 -8.25
CA VAL A 25 16.39 -7.53 -9.24
C VAL A 25 15.76 -6.15 -9.43
N MET A 26 16.30 -5.12 -8.77
CA MET A 26 15.85 -3.74 -8.93
C MET A 26 16.39 -3.13 -10.23
N VAL A 27 15.68 -2.12 -10.73
CA VAL A 27 16.12 -1.33 -11.89
C VAL A 27 17.37 -0.54 -11.51
N GLU A 28 18.41 -0.56 -12.35
CA GLU A 28 19.70 0.10 -12.06
C GLU A 28 19.58 1.63 -11.95
N ASP A 29 18.70 2.25 -12.74
CA ASP A 29 18.45 3.70 -12.76
C ASP A 29 16.94 3.97 -12.63
N PRO A 30 16.39 3.91 -11.41
CA PRO A 30 14.98 4.13 -11.18
C PRO A 30 14.63 5.61 -11.29
N CYS A 31 13.45 5.91 -11.81
CA CYS A 31 12.91 7.27 -11.96
C CYS A 31 12.79 8.04 -10.64
N LEU A 32 12.62 7.31 -9.54
CA LEU A 32 12.45 7.82 -8.18
C LEU A 32 13.32 6.97 -7.24
N PRO A 33 13.71 7.48 -6.07
CA PRO A 33 14.35 6.65 -5.04
C PRO A 33 13.51 5.39 -4.75
N ILE A 34 14.16 4.26 -4.50
CA ILE A 34 13.47 2.96 -4.39
C ILE A 34 12.52 2.86 -3.18
N ASP A 35 12.78 3.68 -2.17
CA ASP A 35 12.01 3.81 -0.93
C ASP A 35 11.09 5.05 -0.94
N ASP A 36 10.90 5.67 -2.11
CA ASP A 36 9.97 6.79 -2.28
C ASP A 36 8.51 6.30 -2.25
N ASP A 37 7.57 7.25 -2.12
CA ASP A 37 6.15 6.95 -1.95
C ASP A 37 5.58 6.10 -3.11
N VAL A 38 6.14 6.25 -4.31
CA VAL A 38 5.68 5.66 -5.57
C VAL A 38 6.87 5.12 -6.34
N GLN A 39 6.67 4.04 -7.10
CA GLN A 39 7.62 3.59 -8.09
C GLN A 39 7.09 3.84 -9.50
N ALA A 40 7.98 4.20 -10.43
CA ALA A 40 7.63 4.47 -11.81
C ALA A 40 8.40 3.56 -12.79
N ILE A 41 7.72 3.17 -13.85
CA ILE A 41 8.19 2.28 -14.91
C ILE A 41 7.92 2.90 -16.28
N ASP A 42 8.36 2.23 -17.35
CA ASP A 42 8.15 2.67 -18.74
C ASP A 42 8.67 4.11 -18.97
N GLY A 43 9.94 4.36 -18.66
CA GLY A 43 10.55 5.69 -18.80
C GLY A 43 9.84 6.76 -17.97
N CYS A 44 9.45 6.41 -16.74
CA CYS A 44 8.77 7.28 -15.77
C CYS A 44 7.35 7.70 -16.14
N ARG A 45 6.73 7.06 -17.14
CA ARG A 45 5.38 7.42 -17.63
C ARG A 45 4.27 6.76 -16.84
N ILE A 46 4.52 5.59 -16.29
CA ILE A 46 3.54 4.80 -15.54
C ILE A 46 4.02 4.70 -14.11
N ALA A 47 3.21 5.16 -13.17
CA ALA A 47 3.47 5.08 -11.75
C ALA A 47 2.56 4.05 -11.07
N VAL A 48 3.11 3.31 -10.11
CA VAL A 48 2.42 2.29 -9.35
C VAL A 48 2.63 2.52 -7.86
N LYS A 49 1.54 2.41 -7.11
CA LYS A 49 1.49 2.45 -5.65
C LYS A 49 0.59 1.32 -5.14
N ILE A 50 0.96 0.74 -4.02
CA ILE A 50 0.09 -0.16 -3.25
C ILE A 50 0.08 0.34 -1.81
N ASP A 51 -1.11 0.53 -1.25
CA ASP A 51 -1.31 0.76 0.18
C ASP A 51 -2.22 -0.29 0.78
N GLY A 52 -1.83 -0.78 1.96
CA GLY A 52 -2.58 -1.76 2.72
C GLY A 52 -3.46 -1.10 3.79
N TYR A 53 -4.74 -1.45 3.81
CA TYR A 53 -5.66 -1.07 4.87
C TYR A 53 -6.22 -2.32 5.54
N SER A 54 -6.30 -2.31 6.88
CA SER A 54 -7.02 -3.33 7.62
C SER A 54 -8.04 -2.66 8.52
N GLU A 55 -9.29 -3.14 8.48
CA GLU A 55 -10.37 -2.53 9.26
C GLU A 55 -9.99 -2.46 10.74
N ARG A 56 -9.39 -3.52 11.27
CA ARG A 56 -8.95 -3.61 12.67
C ARG A 56 -7.93 -2.54 13.06
N ALA A 57 -7.01 -2.17 12.16
CA ALA A 57 -5.95 -1.23 12.50
C ALA A 57 -6.28 0.21 12.08
N SER A 58 -7.13 0.41 11.07
CA SER A 58 -7.28 1.72 10.43
C SER A 58 -8.71 2.21 10.27
N ARG A 59 -9.77 1.47 10.68
CA ARG A 59 -11.13 2.01 10.75
C ARG A 59 -11.44 2.48 12.17
N TYR A 60 -11.91 3.71 12.32
CA TYR A 60 -12.35 4.20 13.63
C TYR A 60 -13.68 3.53 14.05
N PRO A 61 -13.96 3.35 15.36
CA PRO A 61 -15.17 2.68 15.83
C PRO A 61 -16.49 3.31 15.33
N TRP A 62 -16.47 4.61 15.02
CA TRP A 62 -17.63 5.40 14.57
C TRP A 62 -17.66 5.68 13.07
N GLU A 63 -16.63 5.27 12.32
CA GLU A 63 -16.48 5.58 10.90
C GLU A 63 -17.35 4.65 10.03
N ASP A 64 -18.13 5.19 9.09
CA ASP A 64 -18.89 4.33 8.17
C ASP A 64 -17.90 3.57 7.26
N PRO A 65 -18.14 2.28 6.95
CA PRO A 65 -17.32 1.52 6.02
C PRO A 65 -17.05 2.24 4.69
N SER A 66 -17.96 3.07 4.17
CA SER A 66 -17.74 3.84 2.95
C SER A 66 -16.70 4.93 3.09
N ASP A 67 -16.64 5.60 4.24
CA ASP A 67 -15.65 6.63 4.51
C ASP A 67 -14.25 5.99 4.67
N TRP A 68 -14.20 4.83 5.31
CA TRP A 68 -12.98 4.03 5.42
C TRP A 68 -12.50 3.53 4.04
N GLY A 69 -13.41 3.01 3.20
CA GLY A 69 -13.10 2.60 1.83
C GLY A 69 -12.63 3.76 0.96
N TRP A 70 -13.29 4.92 1.07
CA TRP A 70 -12.86 6.16 0.42
C TRP A 70 -11.46 6.57 0.85
N ARG A 71 -11.12 6.51 2.15
CA ARG A 71 -9.75 6.75 2.62
C ARG A 71 -8.77 5.74 2.05
N ALA A 72 -9.12 4.46 2.01
CA ALA A 72 -8.27 3.42 1.45
C ALA A 72 -7.95 3.63 -0.03
N ILE A 73 -8.87 4.23 -0.78
CA ILE A 73 -8.71 4.60 -2.19
C ILE A 73 -7.90 5.89 -2.34
N THR A 74 -8.22 6.91 -1.55
CA THR A 74 -7.60 8.24 -1.68
C THR A 74 -6.16 8.30 -1.19
N GLY A 75 -5.77 7.44 -0.23
CA GLY A 75 -4.38 7.30 0.23
C GLY A 75 -3.38 7.09 -0.93
N PRO A 76 -3.47 5.99 -1.69
CA PRO A 76 -2.52 5.74 -2.78
C PRO A 76 -2.65 6.76 -3.93
N ILE A 77 -3.82 7.37 -4.14
CA ILE A 77 -3.97 8.49 -5.09
C ILE A 77 -3.18 9.71 -4.63
N SER A 78 -3.15 9.99 -3.32
CA SER A 78 -2.42 11.11 -2.76
C SER A 78 -0.91 10.97 -2.96
N ASP A 79 -0.38 9.76 -2.79
CA ASP A 79 1.04 9.45 -3.04
C ASP A 79 1.41 9.64 -4.51
N LEU A 80 0.56 9.15 -5.43
CA LEU A 80 0.72 9.40 -6.87
C LEU A 80 0.71 10.90 -7.17
N SER A 81 -0.23 11.64 -6.60
CA SER A 81 -0.40 13.08 -6.82
C SER A 81 0.79 13.87 -6.27
N ALA A 82 1.36 13.45 -5.13
CA ALA A 82 2.53 14.07 -4.53
C ALA A 82 3.78 13.98 -5.42
N LYS A 83 3.85 12.96 -6.29
CA LYS A 83 4.92 12.80 -7.30
C LYS A 83 4.54 13.37 -8.68
N GLY A 84 3.43 14.09 -8.79
CA GLY A 84 2.98 14.71 -10.04
C GLY A 84 2.28 13.75 -11.01
N TYR A 85 1.93 12.54 -10.58
CA TYR A 85 1.18 11.59 -11.39
C TYR A 85 -0.32 11.78 -11.23
N ARG A 86 -1.06 11.53 -12.33
CA ARG A 86 -2.52 11.46 -12.31
C ARG A 86 -2.97 10.01 -12.22
N ALA A 87 -3.76 9.66 -11.21
CA ALA A 87 -4.37 8.35 -11.10
C ALA A 87 -5.34 8.10 -12.28
N VAL A 88 -5.20 6.96 -12.95
CA VAL A 88 -6.03 6.56 -14.11
C VAL A 88 -6.80 5.27 -13.91
N GLY A 89 -6.46 4.50 -12.86
CA GLY A 89 -7.09 3.23 -12.55
C GLY A 89 -6.71 2.78 -11.14
N ILE A 90 -7.59 1.97 -10.54
CA ILE A 90 -7.44 1.46 -9.17
C ILE A 90 -7.83 -0.01 -9.19
N VAL A 91 -7.05 -0.82 -8.50
CA VAL A 91 -7.31 -2.25 -8.31
C VAL A 91 -7.33 -2.50 -6.80
N TYR A 92 -8.27 -3.33 -6.35
CA TYR A 92 -8.39 -3.72 -4.95
C TYR A 92 -8.22 -5.23 -4.81
N SER A 93 -7.56 -5.62 -3.71
CA SER A 93 -7.49 -7.01 -3.24
C SER A 93 -8.11 -7.05 -1.85
N LEU A 94 -9.23 -7.76 -1.70
CA LEU A 94 -10.02 -7.77 -0.47
C LEU A 94 -9.85 -9.10 0.26
N GLY A 95 -9.32 -9.05 1.48
CA GLY A 95 -9.36 -10.16 2.43
C GLY A 95 -10.60 -10.06 3.31
N ILE A 96 -11.63 -10.87 3.03
CA ILE A 96 -12.92 -10.81 3.72
C ILE A 96 -13.21 -12.14 4.43
N PRO A 97 -13.54 -12.13 5.74
CA PRO A 97 -14.01 -13.33 6.44
C PRO A 97 -15.29 -13.89 5.79
N LYS A 98 -15.42 -15.22 5.77
CA LYS A 98 -16.56 -15.89 5.09
C LYS A 98 -17.93 -15.50 5.67
N GLU A 99 -17.94 -15.16 6.93
CA GLU A 99 -19.09 -14.77 7.74
C GLU A 99 -19.44 -13.27 7.67
N GLU A 100 -18.66 -12.47 6.94
CA GLU A 100 -18.89 -11.03 6.81
C GLU A 100 -20.18 -10.71 6.06
N SER A 101 -20.86 -9.64 6.48
CA SER A 101 -22.08 -9.18 5.82
C SER A 101 -21.78 -8.60 4.44
N PHE A 102 -22.42 -9.15 3.41
CA PHE A 102 -22.32 -8.60 2.06
C PHE A 102 -22.77 -7.13 1.98
N ASN A 103 -23.72 -6.69 2.81
CA ASN A 103 -24.15 -5.29 2.84
C ASN A 103 -23.06 -4.35 3.35
N LYS A 104 -22.21 -4.82 4.26
CA LYS A 104 -21.04 -4.06 4.70
C LYS A 104 -19.98 -4.02 3.60
N VAL A 105 -19.70 -5.15 2.96
CA VAL A 105 -18.74 -5.23 1.85
C VAL A 105 -19.13 -4.29 0.70
N LYS A 106 -20.43 -4.21 0.38
CA LYS A 106 -20.95 -3.28 -0.63
C LYS A 106 -20.74 -1.80 -0.35
N LYS A 107 -20.50 -1.43 0.91
CA LYS A 107 -20.25 -0.05 1.32
C LYS A 107 -18.78 0.34 1.19
N ILE A 108 -17.87 -0.63 1.24
CA ILE A 108 -16.42 -0.43 1.06
C ILE A 108 -16.16 -0.14 -0.41
#